data_AF-A0A5S9Y181-F1
#
_entry.id   AF-A0A5S9Y181-F1
#
_cell.length_a   1.000
_cell.length_b   1.000
_cell.length_c   1.000
_cell.angle_alpha   90.00
_cell.angle_beta   90.00
_cell.angle_gamma   90.00
#
_symmetry.space_group_name_H-M   'P 1'
#
loop_
_entity.id
_entity.type
_entity.pdbx_description
1 polymer ?
#
loop_
_entity_poly.entity_id
_entity_poly.type
_entity_poly.pdbx_seq_one_letter_code
_entity_poly.pdbx_strand_id
1 'polypeptide(L)'
;MGGGYVLFGSARSGQMIMVALVLMVGSFYAGSIFGNNSPIYISQPSSSNSSSSSPSQSGPSNFANKIELTYRRTSVSIPESGVNVCPLKFNEYIPCHNVTYVQQLLPSLNLSRREELERHCPPLEQRLFCLVPPPKDYKIPIRWPTSRDYVWRSNVNHTHLAEVKGGQNWVHEQGQLWWFPGGGTHFKHGAPEYIQRLGNMTTNETGDLLSAGVEQVLDVGCGVASFAAYLLPLGIKTMSFAPKDGHENQIQFALERGIRAMISAIATKQMPYPAASFDMVHCSRCRVDWHENDGVLMKEVNRLLRPNGYFVYSAPPAYRKDKDFPVIWDKLVNLTSAMCWKLISRKVQTAIWVKEDDEACLRKNAELELITICDVEDVSKASWKVPLRDCVDISENRQQKPSSLTDRLSSYPTSLREKGISEDEFTLDTNFWREQVNQYWELMNVNKTEVRNVMDTNAFIGGFAAAMNSYPLWVMNVVPATMNDTLSGIYQRGLTGAYHDWCEPFSTYPRTYDLLHADHLFTHYKIYGEGCLLEDIMLEMDRIIRPQGFIIIRDEESIVSRVRDLAPKFLWEVEAHELQDKYKKTETVLFCRKKFWAIL
;
A
#
# COMPACT_ATOMS: atom_id res chain seq x y z
N MET A 1 23.33 63.20 30.32
CA MET A 1 23.71 61.86 29.84
C MET A 1 23.37 60.86 30.91
N GLY A 2 22.66 59.79 30.56
CA GLY A 2 22.30 58.69 31.46
C GLY A 2 20.79 58.52 31.64
N GLY A 3 20.14 57.80 30.72
CA GLY A 3 18.78 57.28 30.88
C GLY A 3 18.80 55.78 30.59
N GLY A 4 18.49 54.97 31.60
CA GLY A 4 18.44 53.51 31.51
C GLY A 4 17.13 52.98 30.93
N TYR A 5 17.19 51.86 30.22
CA TYR A 5 16.02 51.07 29.85
C TYR A 5 16.09 49.69 30.48
N VAL A 6 14.95 49.32 31.06
CA VAL A 6 14.66 48.12 31.84
C VAL A 6 14.29 46.97 30.90
N LEU A 7 14.93 45.81 31.06
CA LEU A 7 14.60 44.54 30.40
C LEU A 7 13.61 43.75 31.27
N PHE A 8 12.32 43.81 30.94
CA PHE A 8 11.31 42.88 31.44
C PHE A 8 10.46 42.40 30.26
N GLY A 9 10.53 41.11 29.90
CA GLY A 9 9.63 40.56 28.87
C GLY A 9 9.85 39.13 28.39
N SER A 10 11.03 38.52 28.57
CA SER A 10 11.34 37.21 27.94
C SER A 10 10.77 35.99 28.69
N ALA A 11 10.75 36.00 30.03
CA ALA A 11 10.43 34.80 30.82
C ALA A 11 8.95 34.37 30.78
N ARG A 12 8.01 35.33 30.76
CA ARG A 12 6.56 35.03 30.73
C ARG A 12 6.11 34.42 29.39
N SER A 13 6.76 34.82 28.29
CA SER A 13 6.44 34.29 26.95
C SER A 13 6.85 32.81 26.83
N GLY A 14 8.03 32.44 27.33
CA GLY A 14 8.50 31.05 27.33
C GLY A 14 7.64 30.10 28.17
N GLN A 15 7.17 30.56 29.34
CA GLN A 15 6.25 29.78 30.18
C GLN A 15 4.88 29.57 29.51
N MET A 16 4.32 30.60 28.85
CA MET A 16 3.06 30.46 28.13
C MET A 16 3.16 29.51 26.94
N ILE A 17 4.29 29.51 26.22
CA ILE A 17 4.57 28.56 25.13
C ILE A 17 4.66 27.13 25.67
N MET A 18 5.37 26.91 26.77
CA MET A 18 5.48 25.58 27.39
C MET A 18 4.14 25.07 27.92
N VAL A 19 3.33 25.93 28.54
CA VAL A 19 1.98 25.56 29.01
C VAL A 19 1.07 25.24 27.82
N ALA A 20 1.13 26.01 26.72
CA ALA A 20 0.38 25.72 25.51
C ALA A 20 0.82 24.39 24.87
N LEU A 21 2.11 24.09 24.85
CA LEU A 21 2.65 22.80 24.38
C LEU A 21 2.18 21.63 25.26
N VAL A 22 2.27 21.77 26.58
CA VAL A 22 1.81 20.75 27.53
C VAL A 22 0.30 20.55 27.44
N LEU A 23 -0.48 21.62 27.25
CA LEU A 23 -1.93 21.53 27.06
C LEU A 23 -2.28 20.92 25.70
N MET A 24 -1.55 21.23 24.62
CA MET A 24 -1.76 20.57 23.33
C MET A 24 -1.43 19.08 23.40
N VAL A 25 -0.31 18.72 24.03
CA VAL A 25 0.06 17.32 24.25
C VAL A 25 -0.97 16.63 25.16
N GLY A 26 -1.38 17.25 26.27
CA GLY A 26 -2.36 16.70 27.21
C GLY A 26 -3.76 16.54 26.61
N SER A 27 -4.23 17.52 25.83
CA SER A 27 -5.52 17.46 25.12
C SER A 27 -5.52 16.42 24.01
N PHE A 28 -4.38 16.24 23.33
CA PHE A 28 -4.18 15.20 22.32
C PHE A 28 -4.21 13.79 22.94
N TYR A 29 -3.54 13.59 24.07
CA TYR A 29 -3.62 12.35 24.83
C TYR A 29 -5.04 12.12 25.39
N ALA A 30 -5.73 13.15 25.87
CA ALA A 30 -7.10 13.01 26.34
C ALA A 30 -8.07 12.64 25.20
N GLY A 31 -7.98 13.27 24.03
CA GLY A 31 -8.85 12.97 22.89
C GLY A 31 -8.63 11.59 22.27
N SER A 32 -7.44 11.00 22.44
CA SER A 32 -7.12 9.63 22.01
C SER A 32 -7.41 8.57 23.07
N ILE A 33 -7.40 8.92 24.36
CA ILE A 33 -7.65 8.00 25.48
C ILE A 33 -9.14 7.94 25.87
N PHE A 34 -9.90 9.03 25.73
CA PHE A 34 -11.29 9.13 26.22
C PHE A 34 -12.38 9.06 25.14
N GLY A 35 -12.03 8.72 23.89
CA GLY A 35 -13.04 8.37 22.89
C GLY A 35 -13.76 7.08 23.30
N ASN A 36 -15.07 7.16 23.55
CA ASN A 36 -15.90 6.05 24.03
C ASN A 36 -16.13 5.00 22.91
N ASN A 37 -15.08 4.28 22.52
CA ASN A 37 -15.05 3.31 21.44
C ASN A 37 -14.78 1.90 21.99
N SER A 38 -15.54 1.49 23.01
CA SER A 38 -15.41 0.13 23.54
C SER A 38 -15.84 -0.88 22.48
N PRO A 39 -15.08 -1.97 22.25
CA PRO A 39 -15.47 -2.97 21.27
C PRO A 39 -16.73 -3.71 21.71
N ILE A 40 -17.53 -4.14 20.73
CA ILE A 40 -18.58 -5.13 20.93
C ILE A 40 -17.91 -6.50 21.14
N TYR A 41 -18.26 -7.18 22.21
CA TYR A 41 -17.64 -8.45 22.56
C TYR A 41 -18.42 -9.65 22.01
N ILE A 42 -17.70 -10.57 21.37
CA ILE A 42 -18.23 -11.84 20.87
C ILE A 42 -17.72 -12.96 21.78
N SER A 43 -18.65 -13.65 22.46
CA SER A 43 -18.33 -14.75 23.38
C SER A 43 -18.28 -16.10 22.65
N GLN A 44 -17.36 -16.97 23.07
CA GLN A 44 -17.44 -18.39 22.72
C GLN A 44 -18.65 -19.02 23.42
N PRO A 45 -19.46 -19.83 22.73
CA PRO A 45 -20.48 -20.62 23.41
C PRO A 45 -19.79 -21.58 24.39
N SER A 46 -20.05 -21.40 25.69
CA SER A 46 -19.65 -22.35 26.72
C SER A 46 -20.34 -23.69 26.47
N SER A 47 -19.58 -24.78 26.37
CA SER A 47 -20.12 -26.13 26.44
C SER A 47 -20.61 -26.42 27.86
N SER A 48 -21.76 -25.88 28.21
CA SER A 48 -22.47 -26.19 29.46
C SER A 48 -23.97 -26.18 29.24
N ASN A 49 -24.55 -27.38 29.23
CA ASN A 49 -25.97 -27.61 29.38
C ASN A 49 -26.50 -26.90 30.64
N SER A 50 -27.42 -25.96 30.47
CA SER A 50 -28.62 -25.85 31.33
C SER A 50 -29.57 -24.79 30.78
N SER A 51 -30.81 -25.23 30.57
CA SER A 51 -32.01 -24.46 30.24
C SER A 51 -32.34 -23.35 31.25
N SER A 52 -32.76 -22.18 30.77
CA SER A 52 -34.10 -21.62 31.05
C SER A 52 -34.31 -20.27 30.33
N SER A 53 -35.53 -20.10 29.87
CA SER A 53 -36.06 -19.00 29.06
C SER A 53 -36.53 -17.80 29.90
N SER A 54 -36.39 -16.58 29.36
CA SER A 54 -37.41 -15.52 29.43
C SER A 54 -37.12 -14.43 28.38
N PRO A 55 -38.15 -13.89 27.68
CA PRO A 55 -37.97 -12.91 26.61
C PRO A 55 -38.22 -11.47 27.11
N SER A 56 -37.32 -10.54 26.80
CA SER A 56 -37.70 -9.12 26.79
C SER A 56 -36.77 -8.23 25.94
N GLN A 57 -37.46 -7.40 25.16
CA GLN A 57 -37.08 -6.10 24.60
C GLN A 57 -36.23 -6.05 23.32
N SER A 58 -36.92 -5.50 22.31
CA SER A 58 -36.46 -5.02 21.01
C SER A 58 -35.26 -4.07 21.11
N GLY A 59 -34.10 -4.56 20.68
CA GLY A 59 -32.92 -3.78 20.27
C GLY A 59 -32.49 -4.23 18.86
N PRO A 60 -31.66 -3.44 18.14
CA PRO A 60 -31.36 -3.69 16.73
C PRO A 60 -30.69 -5.05 16.55
N SER A 61 -31.08 -5.78 15.50
CA SER A 61 -30.68 -7.16 15.19
C SER A 61 -29.28 -7.55 15.71
N ASN A 62 -29.25 -8.21 16.86
CA ASN A 62 -28.05 -8.82 17.42
C ASN A 62 -27.72 -10.07 16.60
N PHE A 63 -27.05 -9.89 15.46
CA PHE A 63 -26.38 -10.99 14.78
C PHE A 63 -25.36 -11.59 15.75
N ALA A 64 -25.60 -12.83 16.17
CA ALA A 64 -24.69 -13.59 17.03
C ALA A 64 -23.69 -14.33 16.16
N ASN A 65 -22.80 -13.59 15.47
CA ASN A 65 -21.75 -14.18 14.66
C ASN A 65 -20.96 -15.18 15.52
N LYS A 66 -20.92 -16.44 15.12
CA LYS A 66 -20.30 -17.51 15.92
C LYS A 66 -18.81 -17.59 15.65
N ILE A 67 -18.03 -17.90 16.69
CA ILE A 67 -16.61 -18.19 16.52
C ILE A 67 -16.48 -19.62 16.01
N GLU A 68 -16.30 -19.76 14.70
CA GLU A 68 -16.22 -21.04 14.01
C GLU A 68 -15.38 -20.89 12.74
N LEU A 69 -14.51 -21.87 12.48
CA LEU A 69 -13.72 -21.87 11.26
C LEU A 69 -14.55 -22.44 10.11
N THR A 70 -14.87 -21.59 9.14
CA THR A 70 -15.58 -21.96 7.92
C THR A 70 -14.71 -21.75 6.70
N TYR A 71 -14.97 -22.55 5.66
CA TYR A 71 -14.29 -22.51 4.37
C TYR A 71 -15.28 -22.16 3.27
N ARG A 72 -14.80 -21.56 2.19
CA ARG A 72 -15.62 -21.19 1.05
C ARG A 72 -16.14 -22.46 0.39
N ARG A 73 -17.47 -22.53 0.24
CA ARG A 73 -18.19 -23.59 -0.48
C ARG A 73 -18.62 -23.08 -1.84
N THR A 74 -18.86 -23.99 -2.80
CA THR A 74 -19.32 -23.64 -4.15
C THR A 74 -20.58 -22.78 -4.12
N SER A 75 -21.55 -23.12 -3.26
CA SER A 75 -22.69 -22.26 -2.94
C SER A 75 -22.45 -21.57 -1.60
N VAL A 76 -22.34 -20.24 -1.61
CA VAL A 76 -22.26 -19.45 -0.39
C VAL A 76 -23.66 -19.11 0.09
N SER A 77 -24.00 -19.55 1.30
CA SER A 77 -25.21 -19.17 2.01
C SER A 77 -24.81 -18.63 3.37
N ILE A 78 -25.11 -17.34 3.61
CA ILE A 78 -24.76 -16.67 4.86
C ILE A 78 -25.89 -16.92 5.87
N PRO A 79 -25.59 -17.58 7.02
CA PRO A 79 -26.58 -17.88 8.04
C PRO A 79 -27.34 -16.63 8.52
N GLU A 80 -28.52 -16.84 9.10
CA GLU A 80 -29.26 -15.77 9.79
C GLU A 80 -28.45 -15.16 10.95
N SER A 81 -27.57 -15.95 11.58
CA SER A 81 -26.67 -15.47 12.64
C SER A 81 -25.52 -14.58 12.15
N GLY A 82 -25.35 -14.41 10.83
CA GLY A 82 -24.25 -13.67 10.23
C GLY A 82 -23.09 -14.55 9.76
N VAL A 83 -22.06 -13.92 9.18
CA VAL A 83 -20.82 -14.59 8.77
C VAL A 83 -20.03 -14.99 10.01
N ASN A 84 -19.59 -16.25 10.10
CA ASN A 84 -18.82 -16.71 11.25
C ASN A 84 -17.52 -15.90 11.43
N VAL A 85 -17.03 -15.82 12.66
CA VAL A 85 -15.75 -15.18 13.01
C VAL A 85 -14.67 -16.27 13.11
N CYS A 86 -13.53 -16.03 12.46
CA CYS A 86 -12.41 -16.96 12.56
C CYS A 86 -11.86 -16.99 14.00
N PRO A 87 -11.34 -18.13 14.48
CA PRO A 87 -10.64 -18.18 15.76
C PRO A 87 -9.49 -17.16 15.85
N LEU A 88 -9.21 -16.64 17.06
CA LEU A 88 -8.24 -15.55 17.30
C LEU A 88 -6.84 -15.80 16.69
N LYS A 89 -6.40 -17.06 16.57
CA LYS A 89 -5.13 -17.42 15.92
C LYS A 89 -5.00 -16.97 14.46
N PHE A 90 -6.12 -16.65 13.80
CA PHE A 90 -6.16 -16.17 12.42
C PHE A 90 -6.16 -14.63 12.32
N ASN A 91 -5.92 -13.89 13.41
CA ASN A 91 -5.99 -12.42 13.40
C ASN A 91 -5.03 -11.73 12.39
N GLU A 92 -3.95 -12.40 11.96
CA GLU A 92 -3.02 -11.95 10.90
C GLU A 92 -3.12 -12.81 9.62
N TYR A 93 -4.28 -13.40 9.36
CA TYR A 93 -4.47 -14.25 8.17
C TYR A 93 -4.35 -13.45 6.88
N ILE A 94 -3.37 -13.83 6.05
CA ILE A 94 -3.12 -13.27 4.72
C ILE A 94 -3.19 -14.45 3.74
N PRO A 95 -4.32 -14.65 3.03
CA PRO A 95 -4.58 -15.91 2.32
C PRO A 95 -3.49 -16.29 1.32
N CYS A 96 -3.07 -15.34 0.47
CA CYS A 96 -2.11 -15.61 -0.60
C CYS A 96 -0.64 -15.54 -0.18
N HIS A 97 -0.38 -15.30 1.11
CA HIS A 97 0.95 -15.32 1.73
C HIS A 97 0.91 -16.24 2.97
N ASN A 98 0.12 -17.31 2.89
CA ASN A 98 -0.04 -18.27 3.96
C ASN A 98 1.17 -19.22 3.97
N VAL A 99 1.97 -19.15 5.04
CA VAL A 99 3.20 -19.93 5.17
C VAL A 99 2.95 -21.44 5.07
N THR A 100 1.88 -21.94 5.69
CA THR A 100 1.52 -23.37 5.65
C THR A 100 1.15 -23.81 4.23
N TYR A 101 0.42 -23.00 3.49
CA TYR A 101 0.07 -23.31 2.10
C TYR A 101 1.31 -23.25 1.19
N VAL A 102 2.15 -22.23 1.32
CA VAL A 102 3.41 -22.14 0.57
C VAL A 102 4.33 -23.34 0.87
N GLN A 103 4.39 -23.80 2.12
CA GLN A 103 5.13 -25.00 2.51
C GLN A 103 4.66 -26.26 1.77
N GLN A 104 3.35 -26.40 1.50
CA GLN A 104 2.81 -27.51 0.72
C GLN A 104 3.23 -27.42 -0.76
N LEU A 105 3.42 -26.20 -1.28
CA LEU A 105 3.84 -25.96 -2.66
C LEU A 105 5.34 -26.10 -2.87
N LEU A 106 6.18 -26.01 -1.84
CA LEU A 106 7.65 -26.04 -1.95
C LEU A 106 8.21 -27.12 -2.90
N PRO A 107 7.70 -28.37 -2.95
CA PRO A 107 8.21 -29.38 -3.89
C PRO A 107 8.03 -29.01 -5.37
N SER A 108 7.12 -28.10 -5.70
CA SER A 108 6.80 -27.64 -7.05
C SER A 108 7.38 -26.26 -7.39
N LEU A 109 7.89 -25.54 -6.39
CA LEU A 109 8.39 -24.18 -6.56
C LEU A 109 9.88 -24.17 -6.87
N ASN A 110 10.29 -23.22 -7.72
CA ASN A 110 11.70 -22.97 -8.01
C ASN A 110 12.33 -22.07 -6.94
N LEU A 111 12.95 -22.69 -5.94
CA LEU A 111 13.60 -22.00 -4.82
C LEU A 111 14.84 -21.19 -5.24
N SER A 112 15.50 -21.54 -6.35
CA SER A 112 16.62 -20.72 -6.86
C SER A 112 16.14 -19.39 -7.43
N ARG A 113 14.87 -19.33 -7.86
CA ARG A 113 14.19 -18.11 -8.31
C ARG A 113 13.36 -17.44 -7.22
N ARG A 114 13.45 -17.93 -5.97
CA ARG A 114 12.75 -17.39 -4.80
C ARG A 114 11.22 -17.39 -4.95
N GLU A 115 10.68 -18.36 -5.70
CA GLU A 115 9.24 -18.47 -5.93
C GLU A 115 8.44 -18.65 -4.62
N GLU A 116 9.05 -19.16 -3.56
CA GLU A 116 8.42 -19.29 -2.24
C GLU A 116 8.06 -17.94 -1.59
N LEU A 117 8.68 -16.83 -2.03
CA LEU A 117 8.36 -15.49 -1.56
C LEU A 117 7.22 -14.84 -2.34
N GLU A 118 6.83 -15.42 -3.48
CA GLU A 118 5.73 -14.91 -4.28
C GLU A 118 4.38 -15.13 -3.62
N ARG A 119 3.39 -14.41 -4.14
CA ARG A 119 1.99 -14.60 -3.84
C ARG A 119 1.52 -15.97 -4.39
N HIS A 120 1.02 -16.82 -3.49
CA HIS A 120 0.38 -18.10 -3.80
C HIS A 120 -0.98 -18.19 -3.11
N CYS A 121 -2.05 -17.99 -3.87
CA CYS A 121 -3.40 -18.06 -3.34
C CYS A 121 -3.91 -19.51 -3.30
N PRO A 122 -4.47 -19.98 -2.17
CA PRO A 122 -5.18 -21.25 -2.12
C PRO A 122 -6.34 -21.30 -3.13
N PRO A 123 -6.68 -22.49 -3.66
CA PRO A 123 -7.93 -22.70 -4.39
C PRO A 123 -9.13 -22.25 -3.56
N LEU A 124 -10.22 -21.86 -4.23
CA LEU A 124 -11.37 -21.26 -3.57
C LEU A 124 -11.88 -22.13 -2.40
N GLU A 125 -11.98 -23.44 -2.57
CA GLU A 125 -12.49 -24.39 -1.59
C GLU A 125 -11.63 -24.49 -0.31
N GLN A 126 -10.35 -24.10 -0.41
CA GLN A 126 -9.42 -24.08 0.72
C GLN A 126 -9.34 -22.70 1.40
N ARG A 127 -9.99 -21.68 0.83
CA ARG A 127 -10.01 -20.34 1.43
C ARG A 127 -10.97 -20.30 2.61
N LEU A 128 -10.56 -19.63 3.68
CA LEU A 128 -11.45 -19.35 4.81
C LEU A 128 -12.59 -18.43 4.38
N PHE A 129 -13.78 -18.71 4.91
CA PHE A 129 -14.98 -17.90 4.75
C PHE A 129 -15.50 -17.49 6.14
N CYS A 130 -14.71 -16.70 6.86
CA CYS A 130 -15.04 -16.17 8.18
C CYS A 130 -14.37 -14.79 8.38
N LEU A 131 -14.97 -13.94 9.21
CA LEU A 131 -14.46 -12.61 9.53
C LEU A 131 -13.16 -12.72 10.33
N VAL A 132 -12.11 -12.02 9.92
CA VAL A 132 -10.81 -12.07 10.59
C VAL A 132 -10.83 -11.19 11.86
N PRO A 133 -10.65 -11.76 13.07
CA PRO A 133 -10.74 -10.99 14.30
C PRO A 133 -9.56 -10.03 14.47
N PRO A 134 -9.76 -8.86 15.12
CA PRO A 134 -8.66 -8.07 15.65
C PRO A 134 -7.84 -8.88 16.69
N PRO A 135 -6.55 -8.55 16.90
CA PRO A 135 -5.77 -9.14 17.97
C PRO A 135 -6.34 -8.77 19.35
N LYS A 136 -5.92 -9.50 20.38
CA LYS A 136 -6.28 -9.18 21.78
C LYS A 136 -5.78 -7.78 22.13
N ASP A 137 -6.63 -7.01 22.82
CA ASP A 137 -6.34 -5.63 23.22
C ASP A 137 -6.08 -4.65 22.05
N TYR A 138 -6.59 -4.97 20.85
CA TYR A 138 -6.54 -4.07 19.70
C TYR A 138 -7.11 -2.70 20.06
N LYS A 139 -6.45 -1.66 19.57
CA LYS A 139 -6.86 -0.27 19.71
C LYS A 139 -7.06 0.36 18.35
N ILE A 140 -7.95 1.36 18.27
CA ILE A 140 -8.03 2.18 17.07
C ILE A 140 -6.65 2.84 16.81
N PRO A 141 -6.15 2.84 15.56
CA PRO A 141 -4.82 3.35 15.24
C PRO A 141 -4.63 4.82 15.68
N ILE A 142 -3.37 5.16 15.97
CA ILE A 142 -3.00 6.54 16.29
C ILE A 142 -3.25 7.41 15.05
N ARG A 143 -3.80 8.61 15.26
CA ARG A 143 -4.12 9.52 14.16
C ARG A 143 -2.86 10.10 13.51
N TRP A 144 -2.93 10.33 12.20
CA TRP A 144 -1.89 11.02 11.46
C TRP A 144 -1.74 12.48 11.93
N PRO A 145 -0.52 13.06 12.02
CA PRO A 145 0.78 12.51 11.62
C PRO A 145 1.52 11.71 12.69
N THR A 146 1.01 11.65 13.93
CA THR A 146 1.68 10.98 15.05
C THR A 146 1.92 9.49 14.79
N SER A 147 1.01 8.83 14.05
CA SER A 147 1.18 7.42 13.65
C SER A 147 2.43 7.15 12.82
N ARG A 148 3.01 8.17 12.16
CA ARG A 148 4.29 8.02 11.46
C ARG A 148 5.37 7.46 12.39
N ASP A 149 5.40 7.89 13.65
CA ASP A 149 6.47 7.57 14.59
C ASP A 149 6.03 6.68 15.74
N TYR A 150 4.72 6.51 15.96
CA TYR A 150 4.18 5.75 17.09
C TYR A 150 3.05 4.82 16.66
N VAL A 151 3.10 3.57 17.13
CA VAL A 151 2.07 2.55 16.90
C VAL A 151 1.75 1.82 18.21
N TRP A 152 0.51 1.37 18.40
CA TRP A 152 0.15 0.52 19.54
C TRP A 152 0.82 -0.85 19.46
N ARG A 153 1.45 -1.29 20.56
CA ARG A 153 2.05 -2.64 20.60
C ARG A 153 1.04 -3.77 20.48
N SER A 154 -0.17 -3.58 20.99
CA SER A 154 -1.24 -4.58 20.90
C SER A 154 -1.78 -4.76 19.48
N ASN A 155 -1.59 -3.78 18.58
CA ASN A 155 -2.05 -3.89 17.19
C ASN A 155 -1.07 -4.69 16.33
N VAL A 156 0.22 -4.68 16.69
CA VAL A 156 1.31 -5.34 15.97
C VAL A 156 2.25 -5.97 16.99
N ASN A 157 1.95 -7.19 17.42
CA ASN A 157 2.63 -7.86 18.53
C ASN A 157 3.82 -8.72 18.06
N HIS A 158 4.87 -8.06 17.56
CA HIS A 158 6.13 -8.69 17.10
C HIS A 158 7.30 -8.25 17.99
N THR A 159 7.31 -8.68 19.26
CA THR A 159 8.34 -8.28 20.24
C THR A 159 9.74 -8.76 19.88
N HIS A 160 9.85 -9.94 19.26
CA HIS A 160 11.13 -10.52 18.84
C HIS A 160 11.82 -9.66 17.75
N LEU A 161 11.08 -8.95 16.89
CA LEU A 161 11.65 -7.98 15.97
C LEU A 161 12.40 -6.85 16.68
N ALA A 162 11.89 -6.34 17.79
CA ALA A 162 12.55 -5.28 18.55
C ALA A 162 13.83 -5.79 19.25
N GLU A 163 13.81 -7.02 19.75
CA GLU A 163 14.99 -7.67 20.35
C GLU A 163 16.11 -7.87 19.31
N VAL A 164 15.77 -8.38 18.12
CA VAL A 164 16.76 -8.70 17.07
C VAL A 164 17.22 -7.46 16.29
N LYS A 165 16.41 -6.40 16.20
CA LYS A 165 16.68 -5.20 15.38
C LYS A 165 16.91 -3.91 16.18
N GLY A 166 16.81 -3.95 17.51
CA GLY A 166 16.97 -2.78 18.38
C GLY A 166 18.30 -2.03 18.18
N GLY A 167 19.40 -2.77 17.92
CA GLY A 167 20.72 -2.18 17.65
C GLY A 167 20.86 -1.44 16.31
N GLN A 168 19.83 -1.42 15.47
CA GLN A 168 19.80 -0.71 14.18
C GLN A 168 18.91 0.54 14.21
N ASN A 169 18.34 0.88 15.37
CA ASN A 169 17.38 1.97 15.55
C ASN A 169 16.16 1.87 14.62
N TRP A 170 15.68 0.65 14.35
CA TRP A 170 14.50 0.47 13.49
C TRP A 170 13.21 0.78 14.25
N VAL A 171 13.09 0.22 15.45
CA VAL A 171 11.92 0.32 16.32
C VAL A 171 12.37 0.10 17.76
N HIS A 172 11.73 0.79 18.70
CA HIS A 172 11.98 0.64 20.14
C HIS A 172 10.67 0.49 20.90
N GLU A 173 10.71 -0.24 22.01
CA GLU A 173 9.61 -0.30 22.96
C GLU A 173 9.53 0.99 23.78
N GLN A 174 8.32 1.55 23.90
CA GLN A 174 8.04 2.69 24.76
C GLN A 174 6.67 2.52 25.44
N GLY A 175 6.65 1.87 26.60
CA GLY A 175 5.41 1.64 27.34
C GLY A 175 4.41 0.81 26.51
N GLN A 176 3.25 1.36 26.16
CA GLN A 176 2.26 0.67 25.30
C GLN A 176 2.49 0.89 23.80
N LEU A 177 3.56 1.58 23.42
CA LEU A 177 3.83 2.01 22.05
C LEU A 177 5.12 1.38 21.49
N TRP A 178 5.11 1.19 20.17
CA TRP A 178 6.30 1.09 19.34
C TRP A 178 6.70 2.49 18.89
N TRP A 179 7.97 2.84 19.02
CA TRP A 179 8.55 4.10 18.55
C TRP A 179 9.51 3.86 17.38
N PHE A 180 9.36 4.64 16.29
CA PHE A 180 10.16 4.54 15.07
C PHE A 180 11.04 5.78 14.89
N PRO A 181 12.34 5.73 15.24
CA PRO A 181 13.23 6.89 15.17
C PRO A 181 13.74 7.18 13.75
N GLY A 182 13.30 6.41 12.75
CA GLY A 182 13.73 6.57 11.36
C GLY A 182 15.06 5.92 11.02
N GLY A 183 15.59 5.05 11.87
CA GLY A 183 16.82 4.31 11.60
C GLY A 183 16.64 3.16 10.60
N GLY A 184 17.77 2.62 10.16
CA GLY A 184 17.89 1.58 9.16
C GLY A 184 19.26 0.90 9.23
N THR A 185 19.43 -0.28 8.63
CA THR A 185 20.73 -0.99 8.65
C THR A 185 21.87 -0.15 8.08
N HIS A 186 21.60 0.60 7.01
CA HIS A 186 22.55 1.51 6.34
C HIS A 186 22.32 2.99 6.66
N PHE A 187 21.43 3.32 7.59
CA PHE A 187 21.18 4.69 8.02
C PHE A 187 20.85 4.71 9.51
N LYS A 188 21.78 4.19 10.31
CA LYS A 188 21.64 4.03 11.76
C LYS A 188 21.46 5.37 12.50
N HIS A 189 22.01 6.45 11.93
CA HIS A 189 21.89 7.82 12.44
C HIS A 189 20.62 8.55 11.95
N GLY A 190 19.75 7.83 11.21
CA GLY A 190 18.45 8.33 10.76
C GLY A 190 18.35 8.46 9.24
N ALA A 191 17.13 8.30 8.73
CA ALA A 191 16.80 8.48 7.32
C ALA A 191 17.10 9.90 6.76
N PRO A 192 16.98 11.03 7.50
CA PRO A 192 17.28 12.36 6.96
C PRO A 192 18.69 12.51 6.40
N GLU A 193 19.71 12.09 7.16
CA GLU A 193 21.12 12.16 6.73
C GLU A 193 21.35 11.30 5.48
N TYR A 194 20.72 10.13 5.43
CA TYR A 194 20.81 9.25 4.27
C TYR A 194 20.14 9.85 3.03
N ILE A 195 18.93 10.39 3.17
CA ILE A 195 18.21 11.05 2.08
C ILE A 195 19.01 12.24 1.54
N GLN A 196 19.57 13.07 2.42
CA GLN A 196 20.43 14.19 2.03
C GLN A 196 21.66 13.69 1.26
N ARG A 197 22.33 12.65 1.76
CA ARG A 197 23.47 12.04 1.07
C ARG A 197 23.08 11.49 -0.30
N LEU A 198 21.91 10.86 -0.46
CA LEU A 198 21.44 10.42 -1.76
C LEU A 198 21.24 11.60 -2.72
N GLY A 199 20.59 12.68 -2.27
CA GLY A 199 20.43 13.91 -3.04
C GLY A 199 21.77 14.46 -3.55
N ASN A 200 22.73 14.61 -2.65
CA ASN A 200 24.09 15.03 -2.96
C ASN A 200 24.78 14.08 -3.96
N MET A 201 24.70 12.77 -3.74
CA MET A 201 25.32 11.77 -4.62
C MET A 201 24.72 11.79 -6.03
N THR A 202 23.42 12.07 -6.16
CA THR A 202 22.71 12.13 -7.44
C THR A 202 22.98 13.44 -8.19
N THR A 203 23.14 14.55 -7.47
CA THR A 203 23.29 15.90 -8.05
C THR A 203 24.75 16.40 -8.08
N ASN A 204 25.72 15.52 -7.85
CA ASN A 204 27.13 15.90 -7.71
C ASN A 204 27.36 17.02 -6.67
N GLU A 205 26.71 16.89 -5.50
CA GLU A 205 26.76 17.79 -4.33
C GLU A 205 26.08 19.16 -4.53
N THR A 206 25.26 19.34 -5.57
CA THR A 206 24.64 20.64 -5.89
C THR A 206 23.18 20.78 -5.45
N GLY A 207 22.53 19.71 -4.97
CA GLY A 207 21.13 19.74 -4.57
C GLY A 207 20.63 18.49 -3.86
N ASP A 208 19.30 18.33 -3.82
CA ASP A 208 18.58 17.23 -3.20
C ASP A 208 17.90 16.29 -4.22
N LEU A 209 17.16 15.30 -3.75
CA LEU A 209 16.43 14.36 -4.61
C LEU A 209 15.38 15.03 -5.51
N LEU A 210 14.69 16.06 -5.03
CA LEU A 210 13.69 16.78 -5.83
C LEU A 210 14.37 17.53 -6.98
N SER A 211 15.50 18.19 -6.70
CA SER A 211 16.30 18.87 -7.73
C SER A 211 16.90 17.90 -8.76
N ALA A 212 17.07 16.63 -8.38
CA ALA A 212 17.42 15.53 -9.29
C ALA A 212 16.21 15.00 -10.11
N GLY A 213 15.01 15.56 -9.92
CA GLY A 213 13.78 15.17 -10.61
C GLY A 213 13.03 13.99 -9.98
N VAL A 214 13.38 13.56 -8.77
CA VAL A 214 12.80 12.40 -8.09
C VAL A 214 11.51 12.79 -7.36
N GLU A 215 10.36 12.31 -7.86
CA GLU A 215 9.05 12.52 -7.24
C GLU A 215 8.38 11.20 -6.84
N GLN A 216 8.65 10.11 -7.57
CA GLN A 216 8.07 8.80 -7.36
C GLN A 216 9.14 7.73 -7.16
N VAL A 217 9.10 7.05 -6.03
CA VAL A 217 10.11 6.07 -5.61
C VAL A 217 9.47 4.70 -5.39
N LEU A 218 10.13 3.65 -5.87
CA LEU A 218 9.86 2.26 -5.50
C LEU A 218 10.89 1.82 -4.47
N ASP A 219 10.46 1.50 -3.24
CA ASP A 219 11.33 1.09 -2.14
C ASP A 219 11.27 -0.43 -1.93
N VAL A 220 12.30 -1.12 -2.44
CA VAL A 220 12.41 -2.58 -2.47
C VAL A 220 13.02 -3.10 -1.17
N GLY A 221 12.34 -4.03 -0.51
CA GLY A 221 12.80 -4.58 0.77
C GLY A 221 12.82 -3.52 1.88
N CYS A 222 11.78 -2.68 1.90
CA CYS A 222 11.70 -1.45 2.72
C CYS A 222 11.68 -1.66 4.24
N GLY A 223 11.51 -2.91 4.70
CA GLY A 223 11.31 -3.25 6.11
C GLY A 223 10.14 -2.50 6.73
N VAL A 224 10.40 -1.71 7.77
CA VAL A 224 9.36 -0.88 8.43
C VAL A 224 9.05 0.42 7.66
N ALA A 225 9.62 0.61 6.46
CA ALA A 225 9.45 1.77 5.57
C ALA A 225 9.91 3.11 6.16
N SER A 226 11.01 3.11 6.94
CA SER A 226 11.62 4.34 7.46
C SER A 226 12.06 5.31 6.36
N PHE A 227 12.61 4.80 5.25
CA PHE A 227 13.02 5.64 4.13
C PHE A 227 11.82 6.38 3.53
N ALA A 228 10.76 5.65 3.17
CA ALA A 228 9.50 6.23 2.68
C ALA A 228 8.88 7.23 3.66
N ALA A 229 8.85 6.93 4.97
CA ALA A 229 8.26 7.81 5.98
C ALA A 229 8.92 9.19 6.05
N TYR A 230 10.23 9.27 5.77
CA TYR A 230 11.01 10.52 5.80
C TYR A 230 11.10 11.20 4.42
N LEU A 231 10.66 10.55 3.35
CA LEU A 231 10.44 11.17 2.05
C LEU A 231 9.10 11.92 1.97
N LEU A 232 8.09 11.51 2.76
CA LEU A 232 6.76 12.14 2.78
C LEU A 232 6.78 13.66 3.02
N PRO A 233 7.53 14.21 3.99
CA PRO A 233 7.60 15.66 4.20
C PRO A 233 8.25 16.43 3.04
N LEU A 234 9.00 15.74 2.18
CA LEU A 234 9.61 16.29 0.98
C LEU A 234 8.64 16.23 -0.23
N GLY A 235 7.42 15.74 -0.05
CA GLY A 235 6.46 15.58 -1.15
C GLY A 235 6.81 14.44 -2.13
N ILE A 236 7.80 13.61 -1.80
CA ILE A 236 8.19 12.46 -2.62
C ILE A 236 7.27 11.28 -2.29
N LYS A 237 6.58 10.76 -3.31
CA LYS A 237 5.64 9.66 -3.19
C LYS A 237 6.37 8.34 -3.31
N THR A 238 6.25 7.48 -2.29
CA THR A 238 6.94 6.18 -2.28
C THR A 238 5.93 5.04 -2.27
N MET A 239 6.16 4.04 -3.11
CA MET A 239 5.54 2.73 -3.02
C MET A 239 6.55 1.76 -2.39
N SER A 240 6.28 1.29 -1.18
CA SER A 240 7.19 0.42 -0.45
C SER A 240 6.72 -1.03 -0.53
N PHE A 241 7.62 -1.99 -0.72
CA PHE A 241 7.24 -3.39 -0.62
C PHE A 241 8.33 -4.27 -0.03
N ALA A 242 7.91 -5.41 0.51
CA ALA A 242 8.78 -6.48 0.96
C ALA A 242 7.98 -7.79 0.96
N PRO A 243 8.66 -8.95 0.79
CA PRO A 243 8.00 -10.24 0.91
C PRO A 243 7.57 -10.48 2.36
N LYS A 244 6.63 -11.42 2.55
CA LYS A 244 6.42 -12.02 3.87
C LYS A 244 7.48 -13.09 4.07
N ASP A 245 8.56 -12.75 4.75
CA ASP A 245 9.66 -13.68 5.04
C ASP A 245 9.74 -14.00 6.55
N GLY A 246 10.77 -14.77 6.93
CA GLY A 246 11.02 -15.14 8.32
C GLY A 246 11.44 -13.99 9.25
N HIS A 247 11.41 -12.72 8.80
CA HIS A 247 11.76 -11.55 9.61
C HIS A 247 10.56 -10.74 10.11
N GLU A 248 9.47 -11.43 10.45
CA GLU A 248 8.34 -10.91 11.24
C GLU A 248 7.68 -9.64 10.69
N ASN A 249 6.84 -9.81 9.67
CA ASN A 249 5.74 -8.91 9.30
C ASN A 249 6.05 -7.39 9.26
N GLN A 250 7.25 -7.00 8.81
CA GLN A 250 7.71 -5.60 8.85
C GLN A 250 6.81 -4.61 8.10
N ILE A 251 6.18 -5.04 7.01
CA ILE A 251 5.23 -4.24 6.23
C ILE A 251 3.98 -3.87 7.04
N GLN A 252 3.57 -4.71 7.99
CA GLN A 252 2.44 -4.41 8.87
C GLN A 252 2.70 -3.15 9.69
N PHE A 253 3.93 -2.95 10.18
CA PHE A 253 4.29 -1.69 10.84
C PHE A 253 4.19 -0.50 9.90
N ALA A 254 4.68 -0.60 8.66
CA ALA A 254 4.58 0.49 7.69
C ALA A 254 3.12 0.90 7.45
N LEU A 255 2.24 -0.08 7.23
CA LEU A 255 0.81 0.14 7.02
C LEU A 255 0.13 0.73 8.26
N GLU A 256 0.47 0.23 9.46
CA GLU A 256 -0.08 0.71 10.72
C GLU A 256 0.35 2.16 11.04
N ARG A 257 1.57 2.53 10.63
CA ARG A 257 2.10 3.91 10.70
C ARG A 257 1.45 4.86 9.69
N GLY A 258 0.63 4.37 8.77
CA GLY A 258 0.05 5.15 7.70
C GLY A 258 0.99 5.42 6.52
N ILE A 259 1.98 4.54 6.30
CA ILE A 259 2.94 4.62 5.19
C ILE A 259 2.49 3.67 4.07
N ARG A 260 2.54 4.15 2.84
CA ARG A 260 2.15 3.38 1.65
C ARG A 260 3.08 2.18 1.46
N ALA A 261 2.51 0.99 1.59
CA ALA A 261 3.23 -0.27 1.43
C ALA A 261 2.35 -1.41 0.88
N MET A 262 2.98 -2.49 0.42
CA MET A 262 2.32 -3.72 -0.04
C MET A 262 3.22 -4.93 0.22
N ILE A 263 2.61 -6.10 0.44
CA ILE A 263 3.36 -7.36 0.49
C ILE A 263 3.63 -7.78 -0.95
N SER A 264 4.90 -7.89 -1.35
CA SER A 264 5.27 -8.32 -2.69
C SER A 264 6.69 -8.85 -2.73
N ALA A 265 7.00 -9.68 -3.72
CA ALA A 265 8.35 -10.14 -4.04
C ALA A 265 8.60 -9.96 -5.52
N ILE A 266 9.85 -9.67 -5.87
CA ILE A 266 10.32 -9.68 -7.27
C ILE A 266 11.06 -11.01 -7.49
N ALA A 267 10.46 -11.91 -8.27
CA ALA A 267 10.95 -13.29 -8.44
C ALA A 267 10.77 -13.81 -9.88
N THR A 268 9.59 -14.29 -10.26
CA THR A 268 9.30 -14.83 -11.61
C THR A 268 8.17 -14.12 -12.32
N LYS A 269 7.42 -13.25 -11.63
CA LYS A 269 6.41 -12.37 -12.21
C LYS A 269 6.87 -10.90 -12.24
N GLN A 270 6.41 -10.15 -13.25
CA GLN A 270 6.51 -8.70 -13.29
C GLN A 270 5.76 -8.09 -12.10
N MET A 271 6.29 -6.98 -11.60
CA MET A 271 5.61 -6.18 -10.60
C MET A 271 4.32 -5.59 -11.19
N PRO A 272 3.25 -5.43 -10.39
CA PRO A 272 1.93 -5.03 -10.86
C PRO A 272 1.83 -3.51 -11.13
N TYR A 273 2.90 -2.95 -11.68
CA TYR A 273 3.04 -1.55 -12.04
C TYR A 273 3.32 -1.43 -13.53
N PRO A 274 2.82 -0.37 -14.20
CA PRO A 274 3.14 -0.09 -15.60
C PRO A 274 4.65 0.13 -15.80
N ALA A 275 5.10 0.04 -17.05
CA ALA A 275 6.43 0.50 -17.41
C ALA A 275 6.59 2.01 -17.12
N ALA A 276 7.83 2.46 -16.88
CA ALA A 276 8.15 3.88 -16.64
C ALA A 276 7.33 4.55 -15.51
N SER A 277 7.12 3.82 -14.40
CA SER A 277 6.32 4.26 -13.26
C SER A 277 7.09 5.07 -12.22
N PHE A 278 8.41 4.87 -12.09
CA PHE A 278 9.21 5.42 -11.00
C PHE A 278 10.41 6.22 -11.50
N ASP A 279 10.73 7.30 -10.79
CA ASP A 279 11.94 8.11 -11.03
C ASP A 279 13.15 7.52 -10.31
N MET A 280 12.90 6.74 -9.25
CA MET A 280 13.94 6.04 -8.50
C MET A 280 13.47 4.67 -8.03
N VAL A 281 14.34 3.67 -8.13
CA VAL A 281 14.19 2.38 -7.46
C VAL A 281 15.29 2.29 -6.40
N HIS A 282 14.87 2.16 -5.14
CA HIS A 282 15.75 2.12 -3.99
C HIS A 282 15.80 0.71 -3.40
N CYS A 283 17.00 0.20 -3.15
CA CYS A 283 17.25 -1.04 -2.42
C CYS A 283 18.32 -0.79 -1.35
N SER A 284 17.97 -1.02 -0.08
CA SER A 284 18.93 -0.99 1.03
C SER A 284 18.86 -2.28 1.84
N ARG A 285 19.90 -3.13 1.74
CA ARG A 285 19.86 -4.53 2.22
C ARG A 285 18.57 -5.28 1.80
N CYS A 286 18.07 -5.05 0.59
CA CYS A 286 16.78 -5.63 0.16
C CYS A 286 16.80 -7.15 -0.07
N ARG A 287 17.99 -7.79 -0.04
CA ARG A 287 18.19 -9.25 -0.24
C ARG A 287 17.66 -9.77 -1.57
N VAL A 288 17.76 -8.93 -2.59
CA VAL A 288 17.51 -9.31 -3.98
C VAL A 288 18.86 -9.50 -4.64
N ASP A 289 19.06 -10.68 -5.24
CA ASP A 289 20.26 -11.03 -5.99
C ASP A 289 20.13 -10.53 -7.43
N TRP A 290 20.28 -9.22 -7.61
CA TRP A 290 20.07 -8.52 -8.89
C TRP A 290 20.93 -9.01 -10.07
N HIS A 291 22.00 -9.75 -9.78
CA HIS A 291 22.98 -10.24 -10.75
C HIS A 291 22.72 -11.67 -11.23
N GLU A 292 21.85 -12.40 -10.53
CA GLU A 292 21.55 -13.80 -10.83
C GLU A 292 20.54 -13.90 -12.00
N ASN A 293 20.46 -15.08 -12.61
CA ASN A 293 19.56 -15.38 -13.72
C ASN A 293 19.63 -14.34 -14.84
N ASP A 294 20.85 -14.06 -15.31
CA ASP A 294 21.16 -13.10 -16.39
C ASP A 294 20.60 -11.69 -16.17
N GLY A 295 20.45 -11.30 -14.91
CA GLY A 295 19.97 -9.98 -14.52
C GLY A 295 18.50 -9.74 -14.82
N VAL A 296 17.68 -10.79 -14.97
CA VAL A 296 16.24 -10.68 -15.27
C VAL A 296 15.48 -9.75 -14.32
N LEU A 297 15.85 -9.72 -13.02
CA LEU A 297 15.25 -8.79 -12.05
C LEU A 297 15.69 -7.35 -12.29
N MET A 298 16.91 -7.13 -12.79
CA MET A 298 17.38 -5.81 -13.20
C MET A 298 16.68 -5.35 -14.49
N LYS A 299 16.35 -6.26 -15.40
CA LYS A 299 15.54 -5.96 -16.60
C LYS A 299 14.12 -5.51 -16.22
N GLU A 300 13.54 -6.09 -15.16
CA GLU A 300 12.26 -5.61 -14.59
C GLU A 300 12.40 -4.22 -13.96
N VAL A 301 13.49 -3.94 -13.23
CA VAL A 301 13.78 -2.58 -12.75
C VAL A 301 13.93 -1.61 -13.92
N ASN A 302 14.57 -2.03 -15.01
CA ASN A 302 14.65 -1.24 -16.23
C ASN A 302 13.28 -0.94 -16.83
N ARG A 303 12.35 -1.90 -16.87
CA ARG A 303 10.96 -1.66 -17.30
C ARG A 303 10.26 -0.62 -16.42
N LEU A 304 10.42 -0.72 -15.10
CA LEU A 304 9.74 0.13 -14.12
C LEU A 304 10.30 1.56 -14.02
N LEU A 305 11.61 1.74 -14.26
CA LEU A 305 12.27 3.03 -14.22
C LEU A 305 11.95 3.87 -15.46
N ARG A 306 11.62 5.15 -15.22
CA ARG A 306 11.57 6.16 -16.28
C ARG A 306 12.95 6.36 -16.92
N PRO A 307 13.01 6.81 -18.19
CA PRO A 307 14.24 7.34 -18.76
C PRO A 307 14.84 8.41 -17.86
N ASN A 308 16.17 8.39 -17.68
CA ASN A 308 16.93 9.20 -16.72
C ASN A 308 16.57 8.97 -15.24
N GLY A 309 15.84 7.90 -14.92
CA GLY A 309 15.60 7.47 -13.55
C GLY A 309 16.82 6.83 -12.89
N TYR A 310 16.78 6.72 -11.56
CA TYR A 310 17.92 6.27 -10.75
C TYR A 310 17.70 4.92 -10.10
N PHE A 311 18.71 4.06 -10.14
CA PHE A 311 18.78 2.87 -9.30
C PHE A 311 19.76 3.11 -8.16
N VAL A 312 19.26 3.04 -6.92
CA VAL A 312 20.05 3.24 -5.70
C VAL A 312 20.24 1.91 -5.00
N TYR A 313 21.49 1.46 -4.89
CA TYR A 313 21.85 0.19 -4.28
C TYR A 313 22.78 0.40 -3.08
N SER A 314 22.23 0.18 -1.89
CA SER A 314 22.96 0.19 -0.63
C SER A 314 23.06 -1.23 -0.09
N ALA A 315 24.17 -1.93 -0.38
CA ALA A 315 24.37 -3.33 0.00
C ALA A 315 25.86 -3.71 -0.03
N PRO A 316 26.27 -4.84 0.59
CA PRO A 316 27.67 -5.25 0.67
C PRO A 316 28.45 -5.24 -0.65
N PRO A 317 27.92 -5.70 -1.81
CA PRO A 317 28.66 -5.61 -3.07
C PRO A 317 29.09 -4.19 -3.45
N ALA A 318 28.36 -3.16 -3.00
CA ALA A 318 28.71 -1.78 -3.28
C ALA A 318 29.97 -1.27 -2.55
N TYR A 319 30.47 -1.94 -1.50
CA TYR A 319 31.61 -1.41 -0.71
C TYR A 319 32.54 -2.45 -0.11
N ARG A 320 32.12 -3.70 0.04
CA ARG A 320 32.94 -4.76 0.60
C ARG A 320 33.86 -5.36 -0.45
N LYS A 321 35.07 -5.72 -0.02
CA LYS A 321 36.14 -6.31 -0.85
C LYS A 321 36.44 -7.77 -0.48
N ASP A 322 35.75 -8.31 0.51
CA ASP A 322 35.86 -9.70 0.96
C ASP A 322 34.83 -10.61 0.26
N LYS A 323 35.01 -11.92 0.40
CA LYS A 323 34.11 -12.95 -0.15
C LYS A 323 33.93 -12.81 -1.67
N ASP A 324 32.73 -13.11 -2.15
CA ASP A 324 32.26 -13.03 -3.52
C ASP A 324 31.72 -11.63 -3.89
N PHE A 325 31.70 -10.66 -2.96
CA PHE A 325 31.18 -9.32 -3.23
C PHE A 325 31.82 -8.60 -4.42
N PRO A 326 33.15 -8.69 -4.66
CA PRO A 326 33.76 -8.13 -5.86
C PRO A 326 33.21 -8.76 -7.15
N VAL A 327 33.02 -10.08 -7.19
CA VAL A 327 32.49 -10.79 -8.36
C VAL A 327 31.02 -10.40 -8.60
N ILE A 328 30.22 -10.31 -7.54
CA ILE A 328 28.83 -9.85 -7.62
C ILE A 328 28.78 -8.42 -8.16
N TRP A 329 29.66 -7.55 -7.66
CA TRP A 329 29.76 -6.16 -8.13
C TRP A 329 30.11 -6.08 -9.62
N ASP A 330 31.09 -6.84 -10.07
CA ASP A 330 31.51 -6.85 -11.48
C ASP A 330 30.39 -7.35 -12.40
N LYS A 331 29.66 -8.39 -11.99
CA LYS A 331 28.45 -8.84 -12.71
C LYS A 331 27.41 -7.73 -12.82
N LEU A 332 27.13 -7.01 -11.72
CA LEU A 332 26.16 -5.91 -11.73
C LEU A 332 26.59 -4.76 -12.65
N VAL A 333 27.87 -4.38 -12.62
CA VAL A 333 28.41 -3.35 -13.51
C VAL A 333 28.28 -3.79 -14.97
N ASN A 334 28.67 -5.02 -15.29
CA ASN A 334 28.56 -5.54 -16.66
C ASN A 334 27.11 -5.57 -17.15
N LEU A 335 26.17 -6.07 -16.33
CA LEU A 335 24.74 -6.11 -16.66
C LEU A 335 24.18 -4.70 -16.91
N THR A 336 24.45 -3.77 -15.99
CA THR A 336 23.95 -2.39 -16.09
C THR A 336 24.58 -1.64 -17.27
N SER A 337 25.87 -1.83 -17.54
CA SER A 337 26.51 -1.27 -18.74
C SER A 337 25.98 -1.86 -20.04
N ALA A 338 25.68 -3.16 -20.08
CA ALA A 338 25.03 -3.79 -21.23
C ALA A 338 23.63 -3.20 -21.50
N MET A 339 22.90 -2.80 -20.45
CA MET A 339 21.65 -2.05 -20.55
C MET A 339 21.82 -0.53 -20.71
N CYS A 340 23.04 -0.05 -20.98
CA CYS A 340 23.36 1.37 -21.19
C CYS A 340 23.09 2.27 -19.98
N TRP A 341 23.18 1.72 -18.77
CA TRP A 341 23.14 2.52 -17.56
C TRP A 341 24.53 3.02 -17.19
N LYS A 342 24.57 4.20 -16.59
CA LYS A 342 25.81 4.83 -16.14
C LYS A 342 25.88 4.88 -14.63
N LEU A 343 26.97 4.35 -14.06
CA LEU A 343 27.28 4.51 -12.64
C LEU A 343 27.73 5.95 -12.39
N ILE A 344 26.93 6.74 -11.67
CA ILE A 344 27.20 8.16 -11.42
C ILE A 344 27.85 8.41 -10.07
N SER A 345 27.66 7.50 -9.10
CA SER A 345 28.20 7.66 -7.76
C SER A 345 28.39 6.33 -7.07
N ARG A 346 29.50 6.19 -6.34
CA ARG A 346 29.78 5.07 -5.43
C ARG A 346 30.51 5.62 -4.21
N LYS A 347 29.78 5.93 -3.15
CA LYS A 347 30.32 6.55 -1.93
C LYS A 347 29.83 5.78 -0.70
N VAL A 348 30.71 5.64 0.28
CA VAL A 348 30.44 4.94 1.54
C VAL A 348 29.97 3.50 1.29
N GLN A 349 28.66 3.25 1.34
CA GLN A 349 28.04 1.93 1.22
C GLN A 349 26.97 1.88 0.12
N THR A 350 26.93 2.90 -0.72
CA THR A 350 25.86 3.15 -1.69
C THR A 350 26.45 3.38 -3.07
N ALA A 351 25.82 2.78 -4.07
CA ALA A 351 26.05 3.05 -5.48
C ALA A 351 24.75 3.56 -6.13
N ILE A 352 24.89 4.49 -7.08
CA ILE A 352 23.78 5.08 -7.84
C ILE A 352 24.10 4.98 -9.32
N TRP A 353 23.18 4.39 -10.07
CA TRP A 353 23.16 4.40 -11.53
C TRP A 353 22.05 5.29 -12.03
N VAL A 354 22.26 5.88 -13.20
CA VAL A 354 21.20 6.49 -14.01
C VAL A 354 20.94 5.60 -15.22
N LYS A 355 19.65 5.35 -15.51
CA LYS A 355 19.19 4.72 -16.75
C LYS A 355 19.21 5.78 -17.85
N GLU A 356 20.29 5.89 -18.62
CA GLU A 356 20.39 6.86 -19.70
C GLU A 356 19.37 6.54 -20.80
N ASP A 357 18.80 7.58 -21.41
CA ASP A 357 17.90 7.44 -22.56
C ASP A 357 18.72 7.32 -23.86
N ASP A 358 19.50 6.24 -23.98
CA ASP A 358 20.38 5.98 -25.12
C ASP A 358 19.96 4.73 -25.89
N GLU A 359 18.97 4.91 -26.76
CA GLU A 359 18.49 3.88 -27.67
C GLU A 359 19.57 3.38 -28.64
N ALA A 360 20.48 4.24 -29.09
CA ALA A 360 21.54 3.85 -30.01
C ALA A 360 22.52 2.87 -29.34
N CYS A 361 22.84 3.12 -28.06
CA CYS A 361 23.59 2.18 -27.24
C CYS A 361 22.85 0.84 -27.07
N LEU A 362 21.54 0.86 -26.78
CA LEU A 362 20.77 -0.37 -26.61
C LEU A 362 20.75 -1.23 -27.88
N ARG A 363 20.48 -0.61 -29.04
CA ARG A 363 20.51 -1.31 -30.34
C ARG A 363 21.88 -1.90 -30.64
N LYS A 364 22.95 -1.13 -30.43
CA LYS A 364 24.33 -1.59 -30.60
C LYS A 364 24.66 -2.77 -29.66
N ASN A 365 24.27 -2.69 -28.39
CA ASN A 365 24.53 -3.77 -27.44
C ASN A 365 23.71 -5.03 -27.75
N ALA A 366 22.53 -4.88 -28.37
CA ALA A 366 21.76 -6.01 -28.89
C ALA A 366 22.43 -6.68 -30.10
N GLU A 367 22.99 -5.91 -31.03
CA GLU A 367 23.81 -6.44 -32.15
C GLU A 367 25.05 -7.20 -31.67
N LEU A 368 25.60 -6.81 -30.52
CA LEU A 368 26.71 -7.48 -29.85
C LEU A 368 26.28 -8.66 -28.97
N GLU A 369 24.99 -9.03 -28.98
CA GLU A 369 24.42 -10.11 -28.17
C GLU A 369 24.61 -9.93 -26.65
N LEU A 370 24.81 -8.69 -26.19
CA LEU A 370 24.96 -8.38 -24.75
C LEU A 370 23.61 -8.26 -24.04
N ILE A 371 22.56 -7.90 -24.79
CA ILE A 371 21.17 -7.83 -24.34
C ILE A 371 20.24 -8.33 -25.44
N THR A 372 19.02 -8.71 -25.06
CA THR A 372 17.94 -9.00 -26.00
C THR A 372 16.91 -7.89 -25.96
N ILE A 373 16.43 -7.44 -27.11
CA ILE A 373 15.35 -6.46 -27.22
C ILE A 373 14.01 -7.21 -27.17
N CYS A 374 13.04 -6.67 -26.43
CA CYS A 374 11.71 -7.28 -26.38
C CYS A 374 11.01 -7.17 -27.73
N ASP A 375 10.39 -8.25 -28.18
CA ASP A 375 9.51 -8.22 -29.35
C ASP A 375 8.31 -7.30 -29.08
N VAL A 376 7.80 -6.65 -30.13
CA VAL A 376 6.56 -5.86 -30.07
C VAL A 376 5.41 -6.84 -29.82
N GLU A 377 5.06 -7.03 -28.56
CA GLU A 377 3.93 -7.88 -28.21
C GLU A 377 2.60 -7.18 -28.49
N ASP A 378 1.65 -7.99 -28.96
CA ASP A 378 0.26 -7.61 -29.15
C ASP A 378 -0.30 -6.97 -27.86
N VAL A 379 -0.86 -5.76 -27.98
CA VAL A 379 -1.35 -4.90 -26.89
C VAL A 379 -2.52 -5.55 -26.10
N SER A 380 -2.94 -6.76 -26.51
CA SER A 380 -4.05 -7.55 -25.98
C SER A 380 -3.73 -8.41 -24.75
N LYS A 381 -2.49 -8.41 -24.23
CA LYS A 381 -2.10 -9.26 -23.08
C LYS A 381 -2.51 -8.69 -21.71
N ALA A 382 -2.77 -9.62 -20.77
CA ALA A 382 -3.11 -9.34 -19.38
C ALA A 382 -2.01 -8.48 -18.69
N SER A 383 -2.41 -7.45 -17.94
CA SER A 383 -1.48 -6.60 -17.15
C SER A 383 -1.22 -7.14 -15.74
N TRP A 384 -1.71 -8.35 -15.44
CA TRP A 384 -1.65 -9.00 -14.13
C TRP A 384 -1.02 -10.39 -14.24
N LYS A 385 -0.13 -10.72 -13.29
CA LYS A 385 0.64 -12.00 -13.24
C LYS A 385 1.45 -12.32 -14.51
N VAL A 386 1.90 -11.30 -15.23
CA VAL A 386 2.78 -11.46 -16.39
C VAL A 386 4.11 -12.07 -15.94
N PRO A 387 4.61 -13.16 -16.56
CA PRO A 387 5.95 -13.65 -16.30
C PRO A 387 7.01 -12.58 -16.58
N LEU A 388 8.10 -12.61 -15.82
CA LEU A 388 9.26 -11.77 -16.13
C LEU A 388 9.75 -12.05 -17.55
N ARG A 389 10.15 -10.97 -18.22
CA ARG A 389 10.74 -11.05 -19.55
C ARG A 389 12.24 -10.85 -19.43
N ASP A 390 12.99 -11.69 -20.14
CA ASP A 390 14.44 -11.62 -20.14
C ASP A 390 14.99 -10.70 -21.25
N CYS A 391 14.30 -9.59 -21.49
CA CYS A 391 14.60 -8.63 -22.57
C CYS A 391 14.48 -7.19 -22.07
N VAL A 392 15.02 -6.26 -22.85
CA VAL A 392 14.98 -4.81 -22.61
C VAL A 392 14.03 -4.19 -23.64
N ASP A 393 13.08 -3.40 -23.15
CA ASP A 393 12.13 -2.69 -24.01
C ASP A 393 12.76 -1.41 -24.57
N ILE A 394 12.59 -1.15 -25.88
CA ILE A 394 12.99 0.07 -26.59
C ILE A 394 11.74 0.89 -26.97
N SER A 395 10.65 0.75 -26.22
CA SER A 395 9.38 1.41 -26.51
C SER A 395 9.55 2.89 -26.87
N GLU A 396 9.00 3.25 -28.03
CA GLU A 396 8.97 4.61 -28.59
C GLU A 396 8.10 5.58 -27.78
N ASN A 397 7.45 5.11 -26.71
CA ASN A 397 6.57 5.93 -25.87
C ASN A 397 7.38 6.81 -24.91
N ARG A 398 8.22 7.65 -25.52
CA ARG A 398 9.03 8.73 -24.97
C ARG A 398 8.13 9.87 -24.52
N GLN A 399 7.28 9.61 -23.54
CA GLN A 399 6.40 10.65 -23.02
C GLN A 399 7.18 11.45 -21.98
N GLN A 400 7.60 12.65 -22.39
CA GLN A 400 8.28 13.61 -21.53
C GLN A 400 7.44 13.82 -20.26
N LYS A 401 8.11 13.84 -19.11
CA LYS A 401 7.50 14.22 -17.84
C LYS A 401 6.87 15.62 -18.03
N PRO A 402 5.53 15.77 -17.97
CA PRO A 402 4.90 17.09 -17.96
C PRO A 402 5.32 17.86 -16.71
N SER A 403 4.92 19.13 -16.60
CA SER A 403 5.32 20.07 -15.52
C SER A 403 4.98 19.59 -14.10
N SER A 404 5.09 20.49 -13.12
CA SER A 404 4.97 20.20 -11.68
C SER A 404 3.90 19.16 -11.31
N LEU A 405 4.14 18.38 -10.26
CA LEU A 405 3.21 17.35 -9.77
C LEU A 405 1.74 17.83 -9.63
N THR A 406 1.55 19.11 -9.27
CA THR A 406 0.23 19.73 -9.14
C THR A 406 -0.49 19.87 -10.48
N ASP A 407 0.24 20.23 -11.54
CA ASP A 407 -0.32 20.35 -12.89
C ASP A 407 -0.72 18.97 -13.45
N ARG A 408 0.10 17.95 -13.14
CA ARG A 408 -0.09 16.56 -13.61
C ARG A 408 -1.40 15.93 -13.18
N LEU A 409 -1.95 16.32 -12.03
CA LEU A 409 -3.24 15.79 -11.55
C LEU A 409 -4.42 16.24 -12.42
N SER A 410 -4.32 17.41 -13.04
CA SER A 410 -5.39 18.02 -13.86
C SER A 410 -5.11 17.94 -15.36
N SER A 411 -3.87 17.65 -15.78
CA SER A 411 -3.53 17.48 -17.19
C SER A 411 -3.97 16.12 -17.72
N TYR A 412 -4.57 16.10 -18.90
CA TYR A 412 -4.92 14.87 -19.62
C TYR A 412 -3.64 14.10 -20.02
N PRO A 413 -3.43 12.87 -19.52
CA PRO A 413 -2.27 12.05 -19.87
C PRO A 413 -2.39 11.47 -21.29
N THR A 414 -1.36 11.62 -22.11
CA THR A 414 -1.35 11.13 -23.50
C THR A 414 -1.49 9.61 -23.60
N SER A 415 -1.02 8.84 -22.62
CA SER A 415 -1.19 7.39 -22.61
C SER A 415 -2.66 6.96 -22.55
N LEU A 416 -3.55 7.78 -21.98
CA LEU A 416 -4.98 7.48 -21.95
C LEU A 416 -5.60 7.49 -23.34
N ARG A 417 -5.09 8.32 -24.25
CA ARG A 417 -5.55 8.37 -25.65
C ARG A 417 -5.30 7.05 -26.38
N GLU A 418 -4.12 6.47 -26.18
CA GLU A 418 -3.74 5.18 -26.76
C GLU A 418 -4.56 4.02 -26.18
N LYS A 419 -5.15 4.22 -25.00
CA LYS A 419 -6.02 3.28 -24.31
C LYS A 419 -7.51 3.55 -24.56
N GLY A 420 -7.83 4.46 -25.48
CA GLY A 420 -9.18 4.75 -25.94
C GLY A 420 -10.00 5.69 -25.06
N ILE A 421 -9.40 6.33 -24.06
CA ILE A 421 -10.08 7.29 -23.18
C ILE A 421 -9.92 8.70 -23.74
N SER A 422 -11.01 9.41 -23.97
CA SER A 422 -10.98 10.78 -24.52
C SER A 422 -10.67 11.85 -23.46
N GLU A 423 -10.27 13.05 -23.90
CA GLU A 423 -10.06 14.19 -23.01
C GLU A 423 -11.37 14.67 -22.36
N ASP A 424 -12.50 14.57 -23.08
CA ASP A 424 -13.83 14.87 -22.55
C ASP A 424 -14.22 13.90 -21.43
N GLU A 425 -13.95 12.59 -21.62
CA GLU A 425 -14.20 11.57 -20.60
C GLU A 425 -13.32 11.79 -19.36
N PHE A 426 -12.04 12.11 -19.55
CA PHE A 426 -11.14 12.46 -18.46
C PHE A 426 -11.61 13.69 -17.67
N THR A 427 -12.08 14.72 -18.37
CA THR A 427 -12.58 15.96 -17.77
C THR A 427 -13.87 15.71 -17.00
N LEU A 428 -14.79 14.92 -17.57
CA LEU A 428 -16.04 14.53 -16.94
C LEU A 428 -15.78 13.77 -15.63
N ASP A 429 -14.91 12.75 -15.66
CA ASP A 429 -14.50 11.96 -14.48
C ASP A 429 -13.86 12.83 -13.41
N THR A 430 -12.92 13.70 -13.80
CA THR A 430 -12.20 14.58 -12.87
C THR A 430 -13.15 15.56 -12.17
N ASN A 431 -14.10 16.14 -12.89
CA ASN A 431 -15.08 17.06 -12.32
C ASN A 431 -16.07 16.34 -11.41
N PHE A 432 -16.57 15.18 -11.85
CA PHE A 432 -17.47 14.33 -11.09
C PHE A 432 -16.86 13.96 -9.72
N TRP A 433 -15.66 13.39 -9.71
CA TRP A 433 -15.04 12.97 -8.45
C TRP A 433 -14.67 14.13 -7.53
N ARG A 434 -14.33 15.30 -8.08
CA ARG A 434 -14.10 16.50 -7.27
C ARG A 434 -15.35 16.90 -6.49
N GLU A 435 -16.53 16.82 -7.11
CA GLU A 435 -17.80 17.10 -6.45
C GLU A 435 -18.19 16.01 -5.45
N GLN A 436 -18.10 14.74 -5.86
CA GLN A 436 -18.51 13.61 -5.03
C GLN A 436 -17.66 13.45 -3.76
N VAL A 437 -16.33 13.64 -3.85
CA VAL A 437 -15.46 13.53 -2.67
C VAL A 437 -15.82 14.56 -1.59
N ASN A 438 -16.25 15.77 -1.97
CA ASN A 438 -16.71 16.77 -1.01
C ASN A 438 -17.97 16.29 -0.28
N GLN A 439 -18.96 15.79 -1.03
CA GLN A 439 -20.19 15.23 -0.46
C GLN A 439 -19.90 14.02 0.44
N TYR A 440 -18.99 13.14 0.04
CA TYR A 440 -18.58 11.99 0.84
C TYR A 440 -17.98 12.42 2.17
N TRP A 441 -17.15 13.46 2.18
CA TRP A 441 -16.52 13.96 3.40
C TRP A 441 -17.54 14.59 4.37
N GLU A 442 -18.54 15.31 3.83
CA GLU A 442 -19.65 15.86 4.60
C GLU A 442 -20.51 14.75 5.22
N LEU A 443 -20.88 13.73 4.43
CA LEU A 443 -21.72 12.62 4.87
C LEU A 443 -21.02 11.71 5.89
N MET A 444 -19.73 11.42 5.69
CA MET A 444 -18.96 10.65 6.67
C MET A 444 -18.79 11.41 8.00
N ASN A 445 -18.88 12.75 7.98
CA ASN A 445 -18.74 13.62 9.15
C ASN A 445 -17.48 13.31 9.98
N VAL A 446 -16.34 13.16 9.29
CA VAL A 446 -15.04 12.83 9.90
C VAL A 446 -14.05 13.99 9.82
N ASN A 447 -13.18 14.06 10.83
CA ASN A 447 -12.05 14.98 10.77
C ASN A 447 -11.04 14.57 9.70
N LYS A 448 -10.31 15.54 9.14
CA LYS A 448 -9.32 15.31 8.05
C LYS A 448 -8.20 14.31 8.37
N THR A 449 -7.95 14.02 9.65
CA THR A 449 -6.87 13.12 10.10
C THR A 449 -7.38 11.75 10.57
N GLU A 450 -8.69 11.51 10.51
CA GLU A 450 -9.29 10.21 10.87
C GLU A 450 -9.17 9.17 9.76
N VAL A 451 -9.06 9.62 8.51
CA VAL A 451 -8.86 8.77 7.33
C VAL A 451 -7.44 9.02 6.80
N ARG A 452 -6.63 7.96 6.71
CA ARG A 452 -5.23 8.06 6.24
C ARG A 452 -4.92 7.08 5.10
N ASN A 453 -5.24 5.81 5.30
CA ASN A 453 -5.01 4.74 4.34
C ASN A 453 -6.30 4.53 3.53
N VAL A 454 -6.31 4.94 2.27
CA VAL A 454 -7.48 4.81 1.39
C VAL A 454 -7.16 3.83 0.27
N MET A 455 -8.15 3.05 -0.15
CA MET A 455 -8.07 2.22 -1.34
C MET A 455 -9.27 2.49 -2.23
N ASP A 456 -8.98 2.79 -3.49
CA ASP A 456 -9.96 2.85 -4.54
C ASP A 456 -9.91 1.53 -5.30
N THR A 457 -10.94 0.70 -5.12
CA THR A 457 -10.91 -0.70 -5.55
C THR A 457 -11.10 -0.84 -7.06
N ASN A 458 -11.68 0.19 -7.69
CA ASN A 458 -11.81 0.30 -9.13
C ASN A 458 -11.52 1.74 -9.55
N ALA A 459 -10.23 2.05 -9.68
CA ALA A 459 -9.78 3.43 -9.82
C ALA A 459 -10.01 4.04 -11.19
N PHE A 460 -10.33 3.24 -12.22
CA PHE A 460 -10.42 3.68 -13.61
C PHE A 460 -9.19 4.53 -13.99
N ILE A 461 -9.32 5.85 -14.14
CA ILE A 461 -8.21 6.78 -14.47
C ILE A 461 -7.67 7.59 -13.27
N GLY A 462 -8.12 7.29 -12.05
CA GLY A 462 -7.64 7.87 -10.79
C GLY A 462 -8.29 9.19 -10.38
N GLY A 463 -9.48 9.52 -10.91
CA GLY A 463 -10.17 10.78 -10.59
C GLY A 463 -10.52 10.93 -9.11
N PHE A 464 -10.99 9.86 -8.46
CA PHE A 464 -11.25 9.84 -7.02
C PHE A 464 -10.01 10.19 -6.20
N ALA A 465 -8.88 9.54 -6.48
CA ALA A 465 -7.62 9.83 -5.78
C ALA A 465 -7.09 11.25 -6.06
N ALA A 466 -7.27 11.76 -7.28
CA ALA A 466 -6.91 13.13 -7.61
C ALA A 466 -7.73 14.15 -6.80
N ALA A 467 -9.03 13.91 -6.64
CA ALA A 467 -9.91 14.73 -5.81
C ALA A 467 -9.53 14.71 -4.32
N MET A 468 -8.93 13.61 -3.83
CA MET A 468 -8.47 13.49 -2.44
C MET A 468 -7.06 14.06 -2.17
N ASN A 469 -6.36 14.59 -3.17
CA ASN A 469 -4.96 15.02 -3.01
C ASN A 469 -4.75 16.18 -2.01
N SER A 470 -5.82 16.93 -1.67
CA SER A 470 -5.77 18.01 -0.68
C SER A 470 -5.82 17.53 0.78
N TYR A 471 -6.11 16.25 1.01
CA TYR A 471 -6.16 15.65 2.34
C TYR A 471 -4.84 14.98 2.70
N PRO A 472 -4.46 14.88 3.99
CA PRO A 472 -3.21 14.26 4.44
C PRO A 472 -3.29 12.72 4.40
N LEU A 473 -3.81 12.16 3.32
CA LEU A 473 -4.05 10.74 3.11
C LEU A 473 -3.26 10.20 1.92
N TRP A 474 -3.31 8.89 1.70
CA TRP A 474 -2.82 8.29 0.47
C TRP A 474 -3.84 7.28 -0.06
N VAL A 475 -3.96 7.22 -1.38
CA VAL A 475 -4.84 6.26 -2.07
C VAL A 475 -4.01 5.18 -2.73
N MET A 476 -4.37 3.91 -2.53
CA MET A 476 -4.02 2.78 -3.40
C MET A 476 -5.03 2.73 -4.53
N ASN A 477 -4.62 3.10 -5.75
CA ASN A 477 -5.49 3.03 -6.92
C ASN A 477 -5.43 1.63 -7.53
N VAL A 478 -6.49 0.84 -7.40
CA VAL A 478 -6.52 -0.51 -7.98
C VAL A 478 -7.19 -0.47 -9.34
N VAL A 479 -6.51 -0.97 -10.37
CA VAL A 479 -7.13 -1.21 -11.69
C VAL A 479 -7.39 -2.71 -11.81
N PRO A 480 -8.67 -3.15 -11.87
CA PRO A 480 -9.02 -4.56 -12.04
C PRO A 480 -8.31 -5.21 -13.23
N ALA A 481 -7.79 -6.42 -13.05
CA ALA A 481 -6.98 -7.12 -14.05
C ALA A 481 -7.71 -7.39 -15.38
N THR A 482 -9.04 -7.40 -15.36
CA THR A 482 -9.93 -7.62 -16.51
C THR A 482 -10.39 -6.32 -17.18
N MET A 483 -9.94 -5.16 -16.70
CA MET A 483 -10.22 -3.86 -17.32
C MET A 483 -9.12 -3.41 -18.29
N ASN A 484 -9.45 -2.40 -19.10
CA ASN A 484 -8.47 -1.68 -19.90
C ASN A 484 -7.35 -1.13 -19.01
N ASP A 485 -6.12 -1.18 -19.54
CA ASP A 485 -4.92 -0.68 -18.86
C ASP A 485 -4.92 0.85 -18.77
N THR A 486 -5.54 1.38 -17.73
CA THR A 486 -5.57 2.81 -17.37
C THR A 486 -4.54 3.18 -16.31
N LEU A 487 -3.87 2.19 -15.69
CA LEU A 487 -2.92 2.41 -14.60
C LEU A 487 -1.69 3.21 -15.05
N SER A 488 -1.29 3.06 -16.32
CA SER A 488 -0.25 3.91 -16.93
C SER A 488 -0.59 5.41 -16.81
N GLY A 489 -1.83 5.80 -17.12
CA GLY A 489 -2.31 7.18 -16.97
C GLY A 489 -2.33 7.65 -15.51
N ILE A 490 -2.66 6.78 -14.56
CA ILE A 490 -2.62 7.08 -13.12
C ILE A 490 -1.19 7.45 -12.68
N TYR A 491 -0.18 6.68 -13.10
CA TYR A 491 1.22 6.99 -12.79
C TYR A 491 1.73 8.26 -13.50
N GLN A 492 1.22 8.56 -14.70
CA GLN A 492 1.50 9.83 -15.39
C GLN A 492 0.93 11.05 -14.67
N ARG A 493 -0.20 10.90 -13.96
CA ARG A 493 -0.74 11.93 -13.05
C ARG A 493 0.06 12.07 -11.74
N GLY A 494 1.04 11.20 -11.50
CA GLY A 494 1.81 11.16 -10.25
C GLY A 494 1.05 10.51 -9.09
N LEU A 495 0.06 9.68 -9.40
CA LEU A 495 -0.65 8.84 -8.44
C LEU A 495 -0.03 7.44 -8.40
N THR A 496 -0.38 6.64 -7.40
CA THR A 496 0.19 5.30 -7.22
C THR A 496 -0.91 4.27 -7.13
N GLY A 497 -0.68 3.13 -7.75
CA GLY A 497 -1.66 2.06 -7.83
C GLY A 497 -1.04 0.73 -8.21
N ALA A 498 -1.87 -0.29 -8.33
CA ALA A 498 -1.47 -1.62 -8.74
C ALA A 498 -2.59 -2.29 -9.56
N TYR A 499 -2.22 -3.15 -10.50
CA TYR A 499 -3.18 -4.09 -11.07
C TYR A 499 -3.53 -5.14 -10.02
N HIS A 500 -4.79 -5.57 -10.00
CA HIS A 500 -5.21 -6.64 -9.12
C HIS A 500 -6.46 -7.34 -9.64
N ASP A 501 -6.59 -8.62 -9.33
CA ASP A 501 -7.82 -9.37 -9.53
C ASP A 501 -8.51 -9.60 -8.18
N TRP A 502 -9.67 -8.97 -7.99
CA TRP A 502 -10.49 -9.08 -6.77
C TRP A 502 -11.14 -10.45 -6.56
N CYS A 503 -11.08 -11.36 -7.54
CA CYS A 503 -11.34 -12.78 -7.29
C CYS A 503 -10.23 -13.44 -6.46
N GLU A 504 -9.16 -12.72 -6.13
CA GLU A 504 -8.13 -13.15 -5.19
C GLU A 504 -7.91 -12.14 -4.04
N PRO A 505 -7.60 -12.59 -2.82
CA PRO A 505 -7.35 -11.68 -1.68
C PRO A 505 -6.18 -10.72 -1.89
N PHE A 506 -6.31 -9.41 -1.68
CA PHE A 506 -5.25 -8.42 -1.91
C PHE A 506 -4.00 -8.68 -1.05
N SER A 507 -2.80 -8.40 -1.59
CA SER A 507 -1.51 -8.63 -0.87
C SER A 507 -1.24 -7.57 0.21
N THR A 508 -2.07 -7.59 1.27
CA THR A 508 -1.99 -6.67 2.41
C THR A 508 -2.39 -7.38 3.71
N TYR A 509 -2.03 -6.79 4.85
CA TYR A 509 -2.45 -7.26 6.16
C TYR A 509 -3.93 -6.95 6.42
N PRO A 510 -4.63 -7.75 7.25
CA PRO A 510 -5.95 -7.37 7.72
C PRO A 510 -5.94 -6.01 8.43
N ARG A 511 -7.05 -5.26 8.37
CA ARG A 511 -7.23 -3.97 9.06
C ARG A 511 -6.17 -2.93 8.67
N THR A 512 -5.95 -2.78 7.37
CA THR A 512 -4.97 -1.84 6.80
C THR A 512 -5.59 -0.49 6.43
N TYR A 513 -6.80 -0.48 5.87
CA TYR A 513 -7.40 0.72 5.27
C TYR A 513 -8.45 1.34 6.19
N ASP A 514 -8.52 2.67 6.17
CA ASP A 514 -9.53 3.47 6.89
C ASP A 514 -10.76 3.73 6.02
N LEU A 515 -10.58 3.74 4.69
CA LEU A 515 -11.64 3.91 3.69
C LEU A 515 -11.40 3.00 2.48
N LEU A 516 -12.42 2.23 2.12
CA LEU A 516 -12.52 1.54 0.82
C LEU A 516 -13.58 2.24 -0.03
N HIS A 517 -13.23 2.57 -1.26
CA HIS A 517 -14.15 3.13 -2.25
C HIS A 517 -14.33 2.12 -3.39
N ALA A 518 -15.58 1.78 -3.68
CA ALA A 518 -15.94 0.85 -4.74
C ALA A 518 -16.96 1.50 -5.69
N ASP A 519 -16.51 1.81 -6.90
CA ASP A 519 -17.35 2.27 -8.01
C ASP A 519 -17.51 1.15 -9.05
N HIS A 520 -18.72 0.63 -9.18
CA HIS A 520 -19.11 -0.45 -10.11
C HIS A 520 -18.24 -1.72 -10.02
N LEU A 521 -17.57 -1.94 -8.88
CA LEU A 521 -16.68 -3.08 -8.67
C LEU A 521 -17.44 -4.41 -8.78
N PHE A 522 -18.59 -4.51 -8.09
CA PHE A 522 -19.30 -5.78 -8.01
C PHE A 522 -20.00 -6.11 -9.32
N THR A 523 -20.56 -5.10 -10.01
CA THR A 523 -21.11 -5.31 -11.37
C THR A 523 -20.03 -5.77 -12.33
N HIS A 524 -18.83 -5.15 -12.29
CA HIS A 524 -17.69 -5.59 -13.11
C HIS A 524 -17.36 -7.07 -12.89
N TYR A 525 -17.22 -7.50 -11.63
CA TYR A 525 -16.90 -8.88 -11.30
C TYR A 525 -18.07 -9.87 -11.44
N LYS A 526 -19.31 -9.41 -11.42
CA LYS A 526 -20.47 -10.23 -11.79
C LYS A 526 -20.47 -10.60 -13.26
N ILE A 527 -19.94 -9.73 -14.13
CA ILE A 527 -19.89 -9.92 -15.59
C ILE A 527 -18.60 -10.64 -16.01
N TYR A 528 -17.45 -10.20 -15.49
CA TYR A 528 -16.12 -10.63 -15.95
C TYR A 528 -15.36 -11.47 -14.92
N GLY A 529 -15.87 -11.62 -13.69
CA GLY A 529 -15.22 -12.38 -12.64
C GLY A 529 -15.42 -13.87 -12.83
N GLU A 530 -14.35 -14.58 -13.17
CA GLU A 530 -14.38 -16.04 -13.24
C GLU A 530 -14.27 -16.63 -11.83
N GLY A 531 -15.37 -17.20 -11.34
CA GLY A 531 -15.37 -18.11 -10.19
C GLY A 531 -15.47 -17.48 -8.80
N CYS A 532 -15.42 -16.15 -8.66
CA CYS A 532 -15.67 -15.47 -7.38
C CYS A 532 -17.09 -14.85 -7.30
N LEU A 533 -17.61 -14.76 -6.08
CA LEU A 533 -18.94 -14.21 -5.78
C LEU A 533 -18.83 -12.81 -5.15
N LEU A 534 -19.94 -12.07 -5.14
CA LEU A 534 -20.06 -10.80 -4.43
C LEU A 534 -19.67 -10.95 -2.94
N GLU A 535 -20.08 -12.04 -2.31
CA GLU A 535 -19.74 -12.37 -0.92
C GLU A 535 -18.23 -12.57 -0.71
N ASP A 536 -17.50 -13.08 -1.70
CA ASP A 536 -16.04 -13.25 -1.63
C ASP A 536 -15.35 -11.88 -1.62
N ILE A 537 -15.81 -10.95 -2.46
CA ILE A 537 -15.31 -9.57 -2.51
C ILE A 537 -15.64 -8.84 -1.21
N MET A 538 -16.88 -8.94 -0.71
CA MET A 538 -17.27 -8.36 0.58
C MET A 538 -16.41 -8.88 1.73
N LEU A 539 -16.08 -10.18 1.75
CA LEU A 539 -15.22 -10.77 2.77
C LEU A 539 -13.79 -10.22 2.70
N GLU A 540 -13.25 -10.03 1.50
CA GLU A 540 -11.93 -9.42 1.32
C GLU A 540 -11.92 -7.95 1.76
N MET A 541 -12.96 -7.19 1.42
CA MET A 541 -13.15 -5.81 1.91
C MET A 541 -13.21 -5.78 3.44
N ASP A 542 -13.96 -6.70 4.07
CA ASP A 542 -14.01 -6.83 5.53
C ASP A 542 -12.63 -7.11 6.13
N ARG A 543 -11.86 -8.02 5.53
CA ARG A 543 -10.53 -8.37 6.03
C ARG A 543 -9.62 -7.15 6.07
N ILE A 544 -9.62 -6.32 5.02
CA ILE A 544 -8.63 -5.24 4.87
C ILE A 544 -9.07 -3.90 5.47
N ILE A 545 -10.38 -3.66 5.69
CA ILE A 545 -10.87 -2.46 6.36
C ILE A 545 -10.67 -2.53 7.88
N ARG A 546 -10.27 -1.41 8.48
CA ARG A 546 -10.11 -1.27 9.93
C ARG A 546 -11.47 -1.26 10.64
N PRO A 547 -11.51 -1.66 11.93
CA PRO A 547 -12.63 -1.33 12.79
C PRO A 547 -12.93 0.16 12.74
N GLN A 548 -14.21 0.52 12.63
CA GLN A 548 -14.73 1.88 12.42
C GLN A 548 -14.40 2.53 11.06
N GLY A 549 -13.69 1.82 10.17
CA GLY A 549 -13.41 2.27 8.81
C GLY A 549 -14.65 2.28 7.92
N PHE A 550 -14.59 3.10 6.87
CA PHE A 550 -15.69 3.34 5.95
C PHE A 550 -15.56 2.51 4.67
N ILE A 551 -16.69 2.11 4.12
CA ILE A 551 -16.77 1.45 2.82
C ILE A 551 -17.87 2.16 2.04
N ILE A 552 -17.50 2.86 0.97
CA ILE A 552 -18.43 3.59 0.11
C ILE A 552 -18.63 2.76 -1.16
N ILE A 553 -19.89 2.44 -1.46
CA ILE A 553 -20.25 1.56 -2.59
C ILE A 553 -21.26 2.28 -3.48
N ARG A 554 -20.86 2.51 -4.72
CA ARG A 554 -21.69 3.01 -5.83
C ARG A 554 -21.73 1.92 -6.89
N ASP A 555 -22.90 1.35 -7.15
CA ASP A 555 -23.04 0.21 -8.04
C ASP A 555 -24.51 0.10 -8.51
N GLU A 556 -24.83 -0.86 -9.39
CA GLU A 556 -26.19 -1.06 -9.87
C GLU A 556 -27.18 -1.33 -8.73
N GLU A 557 -28.44 -0.90 -8.88
CA GLU A 557 -29.49 -1.02 -7.85
C GLU A 557 -29.62 -2.46 -7.31
N SER A 558 -29.53 -3.47 -8.19
CA SER A 558 -29.60 -4.88 -7.79
C SER A 558 -28.44 -5.30 -6.86
N ILE A 559 -27.24 -4.78 -7.11
CA ILE A 559 -26.06 -5.00 -6.26
C ILE A 559 -26.22 -4.23 -4.95
N VAL A 560 -26.57 -2.95 -5.02
CA VAL A 560 -26.76 -2.09 -3.84
C VAL A 560 -27.79 -2.70 -2.88
N SER A 561 -28.91 -3.19 -3.42
CA SER A 561 -29.93 -3.89 -2.62
C SER A 561 -29.35 -5.14 -1.95
N ARG A 562 -28.65 -5.98 -2.70
CA ARG A 562 -28.02 -7.21 -2.16
C ARG A 562 -26.97 -6.91 -1.09
N VAL A 563 -26.12 -5.91 -1.30
CA VAL A 563 -25.10 -5.51 -0.32
C VAL A 563 -25.75 -4.97 0.95
N ARG A 564 -26.80 -4.15 0.82
CA ARG A 564 -27.56 -3.62 1.98
C ARG A 564 -28.11 -4.74 2.87
N ASP A 565 -28.60 -5.82 2.26
CA ASP A 565 -29.12 -6.99 3.00
C ASP A 565 -28.01 -7.81 3.67
N LEU A 566 -26.83 -7.88 3.06
CA LEU A 566 -25.71 -8.70 3.53
C LEU A 566 -24.81 -7.97 4.53
N ALA A 567 -24.56 -6.68 4.36
CA ALA A 567 -23.59 -5.92 5.14
C ALA A 567 -23.78 -6.04 6.67
N PRO A 568 -25.02 -6.03 7.23
CA PRO A 568 -25.21 -6.28 8.66
C PRO A 568 -24.70 -7.65 9.13
N LYS A 569 -24.75 -8.68 8.27
CA LYS A 569 -24.22 -10.03 8.54
C LYS A 569 -22.69 -10.08 8.59
N PHE A 570 -22.02 -9.09 7.99
CA PHE A 570 -20.57 -8.86 8.09
C PHE A 570 -20.20 -7.91 9.25
N LEU A 571 -21.16 -7.57 10.12
CA LEU A 571 -20.99 -6.59 11.21
C LEU A 571 -20.68 -5.18 10.69
N TRP A 572 -21.30 -4.78 9.59
CA TRP A 572 -21.26 -3.41 9.07
C TRP A 572 -22.56 -2.68 9.40
N GLU A 573 -22.44 -1.42 9.78
CA GLU A 573 -23.54 -0.45 9.79
C GLU A 573 -23.70 0.12 8.39
N VAL A 574 -24.92 0.36 7.94
CA VAL A 574 -25.19 0.78 6.55
C VAL A 574 -26.11 1.98 6.57
N GLU A 575 -25.70 3.03 5.88
CA GLU A 575 -26.52 4.17 5.52
C GLU A 575 -26.64 4.25 4.00
N ALA A 576 -27.82 4.59 3.50
CA ALA A 576 -28.07 4.77 2.07
C ALA A 576 -28.38 6.24 1.82
N HIS A 577 -27.69 6.84 0.85
CA HIS A 577 -27.84 8.23 0.48
C HIS A 577 -28.08 8.34 -1.02
N GLU A 578 -28.99 9.22 -1.44
CA GLU A 578 -29.27 9.48 -2.86
C GLU A 578 -28.30 10.55 -3.37
N LEU A 579 -27.41 10.18 -4.28
CA LEU A 579 -26.39 11.06 -4.87
C LEU A 579 -26.50 11.07 -6.39
N GLN A 580 -25.85 12.02 -7.04
CA GLN A 580 -25.80 12.06 -8.50
C GLN A 580 -24.68 11.17 -9.03
N ASP A 581 -24.94 10.49 -10.15
CA ASP A 581 -23.94 9.83 -10.98
C ASP A 581 -23.22 10.83 -11.91
N LYS A 582 -22.25 10.36 -12.69
CA LYS A 582 -21.50 11.20 -13.65
C LYS A 582 -22.37 11.82 -14.75
N TYR A 583 -23.60 11.32 -14.94
CA TYR A 583 -24.59 11.80 -15.90
C TYR A 583 -25.74 12.58 -15.24
N LYS A 584 -25.58 12.98 -13.96
CA LYS A 584 -26.57 13.72 -13.15
C LYS A 584 -27.88 12.97 -12.92
N LYS A 585 -27.90 11.65 -13.07
CA LYS A 585 -29.00 10.79 -12.63
C LYS A 585 -28.82 10.49 -11.15
N THR A 586 -29.93 10.45 -10.43
CA THR A 586 -29.90 10.06 -9.02
C THR A 586 -29.68 8.55 -8.91
N GLU A 587 -28.77 8.15 -8.03
CA GLU A 587 -28.52 6.77 -7.65
C GLU A 587 -28.31 6.63 -6.14
N THR A 588 -28.63 5.45 -5.61
CA THR A 588 -28.40 5.15 -4.20
C THR A 588 -26.95 4.72 -3.98
N VAL A 589 -26.25 5.43 -3.09
CA VAL A 589 -24.90 5.13 -2.66
C VAL A 589 -24.91 4.62 -1.23
N LEU A 590 -24.22 3.52 -0.96
CA LEU A 590 -24.11 2.97 0.38
C LEU A 590 -22.86 3.51 1.08
N PHE A 591 -23.05 3.99 2.30
CA PHE A 591 -22.00 4.31 3.25
C PHE A 591 -22.05 3.25 4.34
N CYS A 592 -21.15 2.28 4.25
CA CYS A 592 -21.02 1.25 5.27
C CYS A 592 -19.90 1.62 6.26
N ARG A 593 -20.08 1.27 7.53
CA ARG A 593 -19.06 1.43 8.56
C ARG A 593 -18.85 0.12 9.30
N LYS A 594 -17.62 -0.39 9.32
CA LYS A 594 -17.32 -1.63 10.03
C LYS A 594 -17.42 -1.41 11.54
N LYS A 595 -18.23 -2.21 12.24
CA LYS A 595 -18.32 -2.13 13.70
C LYS A 595 -16.99 -2.49 14.35
N PHE A 596 -16.68 -1.89 15.50
CA PHE A 596 -15.56 -2.33 16.32
C PHE A 596 -16.01 -3.47 17.23
N TRP A 597 -15.47 -4.67 16.99
CA TRP A 597 -15.77 -5.87 17.75
C TRP A 597 -14.49 -6.64 18.10
N ALA A 598 -14.52 -7.45 19.17
CA ALA A 598 -13.42 -8.27 19.64
C ALA A 598 -13.92 -9.61 20.22
N ILE A 599 -13.06 -10.63 20.19
CA ILE A 599 -13.31 -11.91 20.90
C ILE A 599 -12.94 -11.71 22.38
N LEU A 600 -13.80 -12.18 23.29
CA LEU A 600 -13.53 -12.21 24.74
C LEU A 600 -12.48 -13.24 25.14
#